data_AF-A0A9D6I9B8-F1
#
_entry.id   AF-A0A9D6I9B8-F1
#
_cell.length_a   1.000
_cell.length_b   1.000
_cell.length_c   1.000
_cell.angle_alpha   90.00
_cell.angle_beta   90.00
_cell.angle_gamma   90.00
#
_symmetry.space_group_name_H-M   'P 1'
#
loop_
_entity.id
_entity.type
_entity.pdbx_description
1 polymer ?
#
loop_
_entity_poly.entity_id
_entity_poly.type
_entity_poly.pdbx_seq_one_letter_code
_entity_poly.pdbx_strand_id
1 'polypeptide(L)'
;MTRTMKRMTSVLLITALLLTGCVTYDGQLAMETFGRGLINLILSPFMIVAGILQGLAFLPYTIGTGLAELNRGLLQAQAVSLDDSYKATFGVSITDPRVNPQTGEIAGESGLYGRYRPEAMAEATKAFQRLLVSQGMPEEKAQHYVLTGVYTHTRSRGHILLAVVYRHPGMQPFRVVSKHTGIATTFRPDNMGWREAYERDVNGQIVDEVIDWTGFEYALLRQDKIVATLMVLAAESVKSGKRSPDYWQAERRWMAGETAQIIQESMAKVRAAINVTAAPAGYNNWFDPVPAAPGGTSRSRTSAPRKSRRETA
;
A
#
# COMPACT_ATOMS: atom_id res chain seq x y z
N MET A 1 54.03 -19.12 30.68
CA MET A 1 53.01 -19.22 29.62
C MET A 1 52.32 -17.89 29.47
N THR A 2 52.57 -17.23 28.35
CA THR A 2 52.71 -15.78 28.20
C THR A 2 51.44 -15.11 27.70
N ARG A 3 51.25 -13.86 28.14
CA ARG A 3 50.14 -12.92 27.89
C ARG A 3 49.71 -12.77 26.42
N THR A 4 50.56 -13.21 25.48
CA THR A 4 50.35 -13.25 24.04
C THR A 4 49.33 -14.30 23.58
N MET A 5 49.21 -15.46 24.25
CA MET A 5 48.23 -16.49 23.85
C MET A 5 46.78 -16.09 24.13
N LYS A 6 46.51 -15.28 25.17
CA LYS A 6 45.17 -14.76 25.48
C LYS A 6 44.70 -13.68 24.49
N ARG A 7 45.62 -12.88 23.94
CA ARG A 7 45.29 -11.85 22.95
C ARG A 7 44.94 -12.47 21.59
N MET A 8 45.63 -13.54 21.18
CA MET A 8 45.30 -14.22 19.92
C MET A 8 43.97 -14.96 19.97
N THR A 9 43.59 -15.54 21.12
CA THR A 9 42.27 -16.18 21.28
C THR A 9 41.12 -15.18 21.30
N SER A 10 41.29 -14.00 21.90
CA SER A 10 40.27 -12.94 21.88
C SER A 10 40.10 -12.29 20.49
N VAL A 11 41.18 -12.12 19.72
CA VAL A 11 41.08 -11.58 18.35
C VAL A 11 40.41 -12.59 17.42
N LEU A 12 40.70 -13.89 17.55
CA LEU A 12 40.02 -14.94 16.78
C LEU A 12 38.51 -15.02 17.09
N LEU A 13 38.11 -14.86 18.36
CA LEU A 13 36.69 -14.88 18.74
C LEU A 13 35.91 -13.67 18.20
N ILE A 14 36.52 -12.48 18.20
CA ILE A 14 35.91 -11.25 17.67
C ILE A 14 35.80 -11.32 16.13
N THR A 15 36.80 -11.91 15.46
CA THR A 15 36.77 -12.08 14.00
C THR A 15 35.73 -13.13 13.57
N ALA A 16 35.52 -14.19 14.37
CA ALA A 16 34.46 -15.18 14.14
C ALA A 16 33.04 -14.63 14.40
N LEU A 17 32.89 -13.73 15.39
CA LEU A 17 31.64 -13.02 15.67
C LEU A 17 31.29 -11.96 14.60
N LEU A 18 32.27 -11.35 13.96
CA LEU A 18 32.06 -10.42 12.84
C LEU A 18 31.72 -11.12 11.52
N LEU A 19 32.11 -12.40 11.35
CA LEU A 19 31.80 -13.20 10.15
C LEU A 19 30.47 -13.96 10.25
N THR A 20 29.82 -13.99 11.42
CA THR A 20 28.49 -14.61 11.63
C THR A 20 27.35 -13.59 11.68
N GLY A 21 27.66 -12.29 11.51
CA GLY A 21 26.67 -11.22 11.37
C GLY A 21 26.02 -11.13 9.99
N CYS A 22 25.79 -12.25 9.29
CA CYS A 22 24.77 -12.27 8.25
C CYS A 22 23.43 -12.38 8.95
N VAL A 23 22.85 -11.24 9.32
CA VAL A 23 21.41 -11.18 9.58
C VAL A 23 20.74 -11.50 8.26
N THR A 24 20.43 -12.78 8.02
CA THR A 24 19.38 -13.15 7.08
C THR A 24 18.11 -12.58 7.67
N TYR A 25 17.77 -11.37 7.21
CA TYR A 25 16.47 -10.78 7.46
C TYR A 25 15.47 -11.70 6.76
N ASP A 26 14.92 -12.65 7.51
CA ASP A 26 13.91 -13.54 6.97
C ASP A 26 12.61 -12.73 6.85
N GLY A 27 12.51 -12.01 5.74
CA GLY A 27 11.39 -11.13 5.43
C GLY A 27 10.04 -11.87 5.47
N GLN A 28 10.04 -13.21 5.32
CA GLN A 28 8.84 -14.03 5.48
C GLN A 28 8.33 -14.04 6.93
N LEU A 29 9.20 -14.21 7.92
CA LEU A 29 8.82 -14.21 9.34
C LEU A 29 8.31 -12.84 9.80
N ALA A 30 8.95 -11.75 9.36
CA ALA A 30 8.46 -10.40 9.64
C ALA A 30 7.07 -10.18 9.01
N MET A 31 6.88 -10.56 7.75
CA MET A 31 5.60 -10.40 7.04
C MET A 31 4.48 -11.27 7.61
N GLU A 32 4.72 -12.54 7.97
CA GLU A 32 3.71 -13.39 8.63
C GLU A 32 3.25 -12.79 9.96
N THR A 33 4.18 -12.24 10.74
CA THR A 33 3.87 -11.60 12.03
C THR A 33 3.09 -10.29 11.83
N PHE A 34 3.40 -9.53 10.78
CA PHE A 34 2.68 -8.29 10.43
C PHE A 34 1.31 -8.54 9.78
N GLY A 35 1.17 -9.52 8.90
CA GLY A 35 -0.10 -9.91 8.26
C GLY A 35 -1.12 -10.39 9.28
N ARG A 36 -0.69 -11.17 10.30
CA ARG A 36 -1.53 -11.55 11.44
C ARG A 36 -2.02 -10.34 12.25
N GLY A 37 -1.20 -9.29 12.36
CA GLY A 37 -1.59 -8.04 13.04
C GLY A 37 -2.70 -7.28 12.33
N LEU A 38 -2.77 -7.34 11.00
CA LEU A 38 -3.81 -6.66 10.21
C LEU A 38 -5.14 -7.41 10.18
N ILE A 39 -5.12 -8.75 10.29
CA ILE A 39 -6.35 -9.55 10.34
C ILE A 39 -7.21 -9.18 11.56
N ASN A 40 -6.59 -8.80 12.67
CA ASN A 40 -7.27 -8.40 13.90
C ASN A 40 -7.52 -6.88 13.99
N LEU A 41 -7.13 -6.12 12.97
CA LEU A 41 -7.34 -4.68 12.96
C LEU A 41 -8.77 -4.37 12.49
N ILE A 42 -9.58 -3.85 13.42
CA ILE A 42 -10.88 -3.25 13.10
C ILE A 42 -10.67 -1.75 12.99
N LEU A 43 -10.89 -1.21 11.81
CA LEU A 43 -10.67 0.20 11.52
C LEU A 43 -11.85 1.04 12.02
N SER A 44 -11.55 2.15 12.71
CA SER A 44 -12.57 3.17 12.97
C SER A 44 -12.91 3.94 11.69
N PRO A 45 -14.07 4.62 11.62
CA PRO A 45 -14.41 5.43 10.45
C PRO A 45 -13.37 6.50 10.10
N PHE A 46 -12.76 7.16 11.10
CA PHE A 46 -11.69 8.14 10.86
C PHE A 46 -10.44 7.50 10.27
N MET A 47 -10.08 6.30 10.71
CA MET A 47 -8.96 5.54 10.12
C MET A 47 -9.27 5.14 8.68
N ILE A 48 -10.52 4.80 8.37
CA ILE A 48 -10.95 4.52 6.99
C ILE A 48 -10.78 5.76 6.11
N VAL A 49 -11.27 6.92 6.56
CA VAL A 49 -11.10 8.19 5.84
C VAL A 49 -9.61 8.52 5.61
N ALA A 50 -8.79 8.42 6.65
CA ALA A 50 -7.35 8.66 6.55
C ALA A 50 -6.66 7.67 5.60
N GLY A 51 -7.10 6.41 5.63
CA GLY A 51 -6.63 5.35 4.76
C GLY A 51 -6.94 5.59 3.29
N ILE A 52 -8.15 6.03 2.96
CA ILE A 52 -8.56 6.35 1.58
C ILE A 52 -7.60 7.38 0.96
N LEU A 53 -7.17 8.38 1.72
CA LEU A 53 -6.22 9.40 1.25
C LEU A 53 -4.85 8.81 0.86
N GLN A 54 -4.47 7.66 1.43
CA GLN A 54 -3.25 6.95 1.05
C GLN A 54 -3.43 6.10 -0.22
N GLY A 55 -4.66 5.94 -0.69
CA GLY A 55 -4.99 5.22 -1.90
C GLY A 55 -4.68 3.72 -1.78
N LEU A 56 -4.09 3.12 -2.82
CA LEU A 56 -3.94 1.66 -2.89
C LEU A 56 -3.12 1.05 -1.75
N ALA A 57 -2.19 1.81 -1.17
CA ALA A 57 -1.38 1.35 -0.05
C ALA A 57 -2.22 0.95 1.18
N PHE A 58 -3.44 1.50 1.32
CA PHE A 58 -4.35 1.18 2.42
C PHE A 58 -4.97 -0.21 2.32
N LEU A 59 -4.92 -0.84 1.15
CA LEU A 59 -5.63 -2.08 0.87
C LEU A 59 -5.38 -3.20 1.91
N PRO A 60 -4.14 -3.49 2.36
CA PRO A 60 -3.90 -4.54 3.35
C PRO A 60 -4.56 -4.27 4.71
N TYR A 61 -4.81 -3.01 5.06
CA TYR A 61 -5.42 -2.66 6.35
C TYR A 61 -6.92 -2.97 6.41
N THR A 62 -7.54 -3.24 5.25
CA THR A 62 -8.98 -3.52 5.16
C THR A 62 -9.35 -4.98 5.38
N ILE A 63 -8.37 -5.89 5.48
CA ILE A 63 -8.57 -7.34 5.57
C ILE A 63 -9.46 -7.71 6.77
N GLY A 64 -9.16 -7.15 7.95
CA GLY A 64 -9.90 -7.45 9.19
C GLY A 64 -11.30 -6.82 9.26
N THR A 65 -11.54 -5.76 8.48
CA THR A 65 -12.79 -4.99 8.55
C THR A 65 -13.87 -5.60 7.65
N GLY A 66 -15.07 -5.82 8.18
CA GLY A 66 -16.20 -6.40 7.43
C GLY A 66 -16.76 -5.45 6.36
N LEU A 67 -17.49 -5.99 5.37
CA LEU A 67 -18.02 -5.22 4.24
C LEU A 67 -18.90 -4.03 4.67
N ALA A 68 -19.81 -4.26 5.64
CA ALA A 68 -20.76 -3.23 6.08
C ALA A 68 -20.05 -2.04 6.75
N GLU A 69 -19.04 -2.32 7.58
CA GLU A 69 -18.27 -1.29 8.29
C GLU A 69 -17.39 -0.51 7.33
N LEU A 70 -16.71 -1.21 6.42
CA LEU A 70 -15.89 -0.58 5.39
C LEU A 70 -16.74 0.30 4.46
N ASN A 71 -17.90 -0.18 4.01
CA ASN A 71 -18.82 0.59 3.17
C ASN A 71 -19.36 1.82 3.91
N ARG A 72 -19.68 1.68 5.21
CA ARG A 72 -20.11 2.82 6.04
C ARG A 72 -19.02 3.89 6.12
N GLY A 73 -17.77 3.50 6.34
CA GLY A 73 -16.64 4.42 6.37
C GLY A 73 -16.43 5.15 5.03
N LEU A 74 -16.56 4.43 3.91
CA LEU A 74 -16.49 5.01 2.56
C LEU A 74 -17.61 6.03 2.31
N LEU A 75 -18.85 5.69 2.65
CA LEU A 75 -19.98 6.59 2.50
C LEU A 75 -19.84 7.85 3.37
N GLN A 76 -19.34 7.72 4.59
CA GLN A 76 -19.04 8.86 5.47
C GLN A 76 -17.93 9.75 4.88
N ALA A 77 -16.97 9.16 4.18
CA ALA A 77 -15.91 9.86 3.46
C ALA A 77 -16.38 10.51 2.14
N GLN A 78 -17.64 10.31 1.73
CA GLN A 78 -18.16 10.67 0.40
C GLN A 78 -17.36 10.02 -0.75
N ALA A 79 -16.78 8.84 -0.50
CA ALA A 79 -16.06 8.05 -1.48
C ALA A 79 -17.02 7.14 -2.28
N VAL A 80 -16.52 6.57 -3.38
CA VAL A 80 -17.20 5.50 -4.12
C VAL A 80 -17.59 4.38 -3.14
N SER A 81 -18.84 3.94 -3.19
CA SER A 81 -19.34 2.90 -2.30
C SER A 81 -18.77 1.51 -2.69
N LEU A 82 -18.65 0.61 -1.71
CA LEU A 82 -18.36 -0.78 -2.02
C LEU A 82 -19.48 -1.43 -2.81
N ASP A 83 -20.74 -1.01 -2.62
CA ASP A 83 -21.87 -1.55 -3.38
C ASP A 83 -21.75 -1.27 -4.88
N ASP A 84 -21.35 -0.05 -5.26
CA ASP A 84 -21.10 0.31 -6.66
C ASP A 84 -19.93 -0.49 -7.24
N SER A 85 -18.87 -0.65 -6.44
CA SER A 85 -17.72 -1.46 -6.82
C SER A 85 -18.08 -2.94 -7.02
N TYR A 86 -18.93 -3.51 -6.15
CA TYR A 86 -19.41 -4.89 -6.27
C TYR A 86 -20.29 -5.07 -7.52
N LYS A 87 -21.20 -4.12 -7.79
CA LYS A 87 -22.01 -4.15 -9.01
C LYS A 87 -21.15 -4.05 -10.26
N ALA A 88 -20.15 -3.18 -10.27
CA ALA A 88 -19.24 -3.02 -11.41
C ALA A 88 -18.33 -4.24 -11.60
N THR A 89 -17.86 -4.86 -10.51
CA THR A 89 -16.87 -5.94 -10.56
C THR A 89 -17.50 -7.31 -10.74
N PHE A 90 -18.55 -7.60 -9.98
CA PHE A 90 -19.16 -8.92 -9.86
C PHE A 90 -20.62 -8.96 -10.33
N GLY A 91 -21.25 -7.82 -10.59
CA GLY A 91 -22.64 -7.77 -11.03
C GLY A 91 -23.67 -7.99 -9.93
N VAL A 92 -23.26 -7.97 -8.66
CA VAL A 92 -24.14 -8.19 -7.48
C VAL A 92 -24.02 -7.04 -6.49
N SER A 93 -25.00 -6.89 -5.59
CA SER A 93 -24.93 -5.95 -4.46
C SER A 93 -24.18 -6.57 -3.29
N ILE A 94 -23.53 -5.74 -2.45
CA ILE A 94 -22.97 -6.22 -1.17
C ILE A 94 -24.04 -6.75 -0.20
N THR A 95 -25.31 -6.44 -0.44
CA THR A 95 -26.46 -6.92 0.36
C THR A 95 -27.08 -8.20 -0.19
N ASP A 96 -26.58 -8.74 -1.30
CA ASP A 96 -27.02 -10.03 -1.84
C ASP A 96 -26.80 -11.14 -0.79
N PRO A 97 -27.81 -11.97 -0.48
CA PRO A 97 -27.68 -13.04 0.52
C PRO A 97 -26.55 -14.05 0.25
N ARG A 98 -26.06 -14.13 -1.00
CA ARG A 98 -24.94 -14.99 -1.38
C ARG A 98 -23.58 -14.42 -0.98
N VAL A 99 -23.49 -13.13 -0.67
CA VAL A 99 -22.24 -12.46 -0.34
C VAL A 99 -21.88 -12.70 1.13
N ASN A 100 -20.71 -13.28 1.37
CA ASN A 100 -20.19 -13.42 2.72
C ASN A 100 -19.84 -12.02 3.30
N PRO A 101 -20.41 -11.61 4.44
CA PRO A 101 -20.21 -10.25 4.96
C PRO A 101 -18.78 -9.95 5.43
N GLN A 102 -17.97 -10.99 5.69
CA GLN A 102 -16.60 -10.84 6.19
C GLN A 102 -15.56 -10.94 5.07
N THR A 103 -15.63 -11.98 4.23
CA THR A 103 -14.66 -12.22 3.13
C THR A 103 -15.08 -11.52 1.85
N GLY A 104 -16.37 -11.25 1.70
CA GLY A 104 -16.96 -10.69 0.50
C GLY A 104 -17.17 -11.68 -0.64
N GLU A 105 -16.83 -12.96 -0.43
CA GLU A 105 -16.97 -14.02 -1.42
C GLU A 105 -18.45 -14.27 -1.77
N ILE A 106 -18.72 -14.54 -3.05
CA ILE A 106 -20.06 -14.81 -3.56
C ILE A 106 -20.28 -16.33 -3.64
N ALA A 107 -21.26 -16.84 -2.89
CA ALA A 107 -21.57 -18.26 -2.88
C ALA A 107 -21.96 -18.78 -4.28
N GLY A 108 -21.32 -19.86 -4.71
CA GLY A 108 -21.55 -20.50 -6.01
C GLY A 108 -20.78 -19.87 -7.17
N GLU A 109 -20.01 -18.80 -6.94
CA GLU A 109 -19.16 -18.17 -7.94
C GLU A 109 -17.69 -18.44 -7.62
N SER A 110 -16.90 -18.74 -8.64
CA SER A 110 -15.44 -18.85 -8.47
C SER A 110 -14.85 -17.45 -8.53
N GLY A 111 -14.27 -16.98 -7.42
CA GLY A 111 -13.58 -15.69 -7.36
C GLY A 111 -12.66 -15.46 -8.56
N LEU A 112 -12.86 -14.32 -9.23
CA LEU A 112 -12.28 -14.02 -10.54
C LEU A 112 -10.78 -13.64 -10.44
N TYR A 113 -10.35 -13.14 -9.28
CA TYR A 113 -9.03 -12.54 -9.06
C TYR A 113 -8.18 -13.36 -8.08
N GLY A 114 -6.84 -13.20 -8.14
CA GLY A 114 -5.93 -13.91 -7.23
C GLY A 114 -5.66 -15.39 -7.55
N ARG A 115 -6.15 -15.89 -8.70
CA ARG A 115 -6.00 -17.30 -9.14
C ARG A 115 -4.98 -17.54 -10.26
N TYR A 116 -3.95 -16.70 -10.37
CA TYR A 116 -2.91 -16.79 -11.42
C TYR A 116 -3.47 -16.93 -12.85
N ARG A 117 -4.52 -16.17 -13.16
CA ARG A 117 -5.09 -16.13 -14.50
C ARG A 117 -4.61 -14.87 -15.21
N PRO A 118 -3.96 -14.97 -16.37
CA PRO A 118 -3.58 -13.80 -17.15
C PRO A 118 -4.79 -12.88 -17.41
N GLU A 119 -5.97 -13.46 -17.65
CA GLU A 119 -7.22 -12.73 -17.97
C GLU A 119 -7.71 -11.86 -16.80
N ALA A 120 -7.36 -12.20 -15.57
CA ALA A 120 -7.87 -11.51 -14.39
C ALA A 120 -7.53 -10.02 -14.42
N MET A 121 -6.35 -9.61 -14.88
CA MET A 121 -6.02 -8.17 -14.94
C MET A 121 -6.79 -7.42 -16.04
N ALA A 122 -7.13 -8.11 -17.14
CA ALA A 122 -7.96 -7.53 -18.19
C ALA A 122 -9.42 -7.39 -17.72
N GLU A 123 -9.95 -8.40 -17.03
CA GLU A 123 -11.27 -8.34 -16.38
C GLU A 123 -11.31 -7.24 -15.31
N ALA A 124 -10.25 -7.11 -14.50
CA ALA A 124 -10.08 -6.07 -13.49
C ALA A 124 -10.16 -4.68 -14.12
N THR A 125 -9.40 -4.49 -15.21
CA THR A 125 -9.39 -3.23 -15.95
C THR A 125 -10.78 -2.88 -16.47
N LYS A 126 -11.50 -3.85 -17.08
CA LYS A 126 -12.87 -3.60 -17.55
C LYS A 126 -13.85 -3.30 -16.42
N ALA A 127 -13.76 -3.99 -15.28
CA ALA A 127 -14.54 -3.70 -14.09
C ALA A 127 -14.26 -2.29 -13.56
N PHE A 128 -12.99 -1.91 -13.48
CA PHE A 128 -12.55 -0.59 -13.05
C PHE A 128 -13.07 0.51 -13.98
N GLN A 129 -12.96 0.33 -15.29
CA GLN A 129 -13.47 1.29 -16.28
C GLN A 129 -15.00 1.43 -16.19
N ARG A 130 -15.74 0.33 -16.03
CA ARG A 130 -17.19 0.37 -15.76
C ARG A 130 -17.52 1.12 -14.48
N LEU A 131 -16.73 0.94 -13.42
CA LEU A 131 -16.89 1.68 -12.18
C LEU A 131 -16.71 3.19 -12.44
N LEU A 132 -15.63 3.61 -13.11
CA LEU A 132 -15.41 5.03 -13.44
C LEU A 132 -16.58 5.62 -14.24
N VAL A 133 -17.11 4.87 -15.22
CA VAL A 133 -18.28 5.29 -16.00
C VAL A 133 -19.52 5.44 -15.12
N SER A 134 -19.78 4.49 -14.21
CA SER A 134 -20.88 4.59 -13.26
C SER A 134 -20.77 5.81 -12.32
N GLN A 135 -19.55 6.30 -12.11
CA GLN A 135 -19.26 7.51 -11.33
C GLN A 135 -19.29 8.79 -12.19
N GLY A 136 -19.77 8.71 -13.43
CA GLY A 136 -19.98 9.86 -14.32
C GLY A 136 -18.82 10.19 -15.26
N MET A 137 -17.79 9.34 -15.34
CA MET A 137 -16.73 9.52 -16.33
C MET A 137 -17.20 9.10 -17.74
N PRO A 138 -16.95 9.90 -18.81
CA PRO A 138 -17.22 9.45 -20.17
C PRO A 138 -16.44 8.19 -20.54
N GLU A 139 -17.06 7.29 -21.30
CA GLU A 139 -16.45 6.01 -21.70
C GLU A 139 -15.14 6.23 -22.47
N GLU A 140 -15.09 7.23 -23.36
CA GLU A 140 -13.87 7.55 -24.12
C GLU A 140 -12.69 7.98 -23.24
N LYS A 141 -12.97 8.48 -22.02
CA LYS A 141 -11.94 8.84 -21.03
C LYS A 141 -11.63 7.66 -20.12
N ALA A 142 -12.63 6.89 -19.71
CA ALA A 142 -12.47 5.74 -18.83
C ALA A 142 -11.52 4.70 -19.42
N GLN A 143 -11.57 4.45 -20.73
CA GLN A 143 -10.71 3.50 -21.43
C GLN A 143 -9.19 3.77 -21.34
N HIS A 144 -8.79 4.98 -20.91
CA HIS A 144 -7.39 5.32 -20.66
C HIS A 144 -6.90 4.82 -19.30
N TYR A 145 -7.80 4.50 -18.36
CA TYR A 145 -7.42 4.03 -17.04
C TYR A 145 -7.29 2.51 -17.03
N VAL A 146 -6.12 2.01 -16.65
CA VAL A 146 -5.75 0.60 -16.73
C VAL A 146 -5.18 0.13 -15.40
N LEU A 147 -5.59 -1.07 -14.95
CA LEU A 147 -4.94 -1.77 -13.86
C LEU A 147 -3.81 -2.62 -14.42
N THR A 148 -2.63 -2.51 -13.82
CA THR A 148 -1.42 -3.22 -14.23
C THR A 148 -0.83 -3.97 -13.04
N GLY A 149 -0.08 -5.04 -13.31
CA GLY A 149 0.55 -5.82 -12.27
C GLY A 149 1.86 -6.46 -12.70
N VAL A 150 2.83 -6.49 -11.79
CA VAL A 150 4.13 -7.15 -11.97
C VAL A 150 4.14 -8.48 -11.23
N TYR A 151 4.04 -9.57 -11.99
CA TYR A 151 3.86 -10.93 -11.46
C TYR A 151 5.18 -11.71 -11.21
N THR A 152 6.33 -11.09 -11.47
CA THR A 152 7.66 -11.73 -11.43
C THR A 152 7.94 -12.49 -10.12
N HIS A 153 7.49 -11.96 -8.98
CA HIS A 153 7.75 -12.53 -7.65
C HIS A 153 6.54 -13.20 -7.01
N THR A 154 5.46 -13.37 -7.77
CA THR A 154 4.22 -13.91 -7.21
C THR A 154 4.39 -15.38 -6.87
N ARG A 155 4.98 -16.19 -7.76
CA ARG A 155 5.17 -17.64 -7.50
C ARG A 155 6.27 -17.93 -6.48
N SER A 156 7.36 -17.16 -6.51
CA SER A 156 8.53 -17.42 -5.67
C SER A 156 8.40 -16.84 -4.27
N ARG A 157 7.66 -15.74 -4.09
CA ARG A 157 7.56 -15.02 -2.81
C ARG A 157 6.13 -14.69 -2.39
N GLY A 158 5.13 -15.00 -3.21
CA GLY A 158 3.75 -14.62 -2.92
C GLY A 158 3.48 -13.12 -3.05
N HIS A 159 4.35 -12.34 -3.69
CA HIS A 159 4.24 -10.89 -3.75
C HIS A 159 3.76 -10.38 -5.12
N ILE A 160 3.02 -9.29 -5.13
CA ILE A 160 2.61 -8.57 -6.34
C ILE A 160 2.80 -7.07 -6.17
N LEU A 161 3.24 -6.40 -7.23
CA LEU A 161 3.20 -4.94 -7.36
C LEU A 161 2.08 -4.59 -8.32
N LEU A 162 1.10 -3.82 -7.85
CA LEU A 162 -0.02 -3.33 -8.65
C LEU A 162 0.09 -1.83 -8.86
N ALA A 163 -0.37 -1.36 -10.01
CA ALA A 163 -0.49 0.06 -10.30
C ALA A 163 -1.75 0.37 -11.12
N VAL A 164 -2.32 1.53 -10.84
CA VAL A 164 -3.33 2.18 -11.67
C VAL A 164 -2.61 3.19 -12.54
N VAL A 165 -2.82 3.13 -13.84
CA VAL A 165 -2.19 4.05 -14.79
C VAL A 165 -3.20 4.76 -15.65
N TYR A 166 -2.88 5.99 -16.06
CA TYR A 166 -3.46 6.64 -17.21
C TYR A 166 -2.58 6.37 -18.43
N ARG A 167 -3.13 5.65 -19.40
CA ARG A 167 -2.47 5.26 -20.64
C ARG A 167 -2.81 6.22 -21.75
N HIS A 168 -1.84 7.00 -22.23
CA HIS A 168 -2.05 8.00 -23.29
C HIS A 168 -2.61 7.39 -24.58
N PRO A 169 -2.12 6.24 -25.08
CA PRO A 169 -2.73 5.57 -26.23
C PRO A 169 -4.15 5.00 -26.00
N GLY A 170 -4.62 4.93 -24.75
CA GLY A 170 -5.86 4.26 -24.39
C GLY A 170 -5.85 2.79 -24.83
N MET A 171 -6.86 2.39 -25.61
CA MET A 171 -6.99 1.03 -26.16
C MET A 171 -6.21 0.81 -27.47
N GLN A 172 -5.46 1.80 -27.93
CA GLN A 172 -4.66 1.67 -29.14
C GLN A 172 -3.37 0.86 -28.89
N PRO A 173 -2.82 0.21 -29.92
CA PRO A 173 -1.52 -0.44 -29.82
C PRO A 173 -0.40 0.57 -29.57
N PHE A 174 0.62 0.16 -28.84
CA PHE A 174 1.84 0.97 -28.62
C PHE A 174 3.09 0.11 -28.76
N ARG A 175 4.21 0.74 -29.16
CA ARG A 175 5.48 0.05 -29.39
C ARG A 175 6.50 0.40 -28.32
N VAL A 176 6.93 -0.59 -27.55
CA VAL A 176 7.82 -0.45 -26.39
C VAL A 176 8.91 -1.52 -26.43
N VAL A 177 9.98 -1.32 -25.67
CA VAL A 177 10.94 -2.39 -25.40
C VAL A 177 10.30 -3.35 -24.40
N SER A 178 10.06 -4.59 -24.82
CA SER A 178 9.45 -5.62 -23.96
C SER A 178 10.32 -5.88 -22.74
N LYS A 179 9.72 -5.81 -21.54
CA LYS A 179 10.42 -6.04 -20.27
C LYS A 179 10.99 -7.45 -20.12
N HIS A 180 10.40 -8.43 -20.81
CA HIS A 180 10.79 -9.84 -20.74
C HIS A 180 11.86 -10.24 -21.74
N THR A 181 11.91 -9.56 -22.90
CA THR A 181 12.79 -9.96 -24.01
C THR A 181 13.84 -8.92 -24.35
N GLY A 182 13.66 -7.67 -23.92
CA GLY A 182 14.50 -6.55 -24.36
C GLY A 182 14.31 -6.14 -25.82
N ILE A 183 13.32 -6.72 -26.52
CA ILE A 183 13.07 -6.48 -27.95
C ILE A 183 11.91 -5.48 -28.11
N ALA A 184 12.09 -4.53 -29.03
CA ALA A 184 11.04 -3.59 -29.43
C ALA A 184 9.83 -4.34 -30.00
N THR A 185 8.71 -4.31 -29.28
CA THR A 185 7.49 -5.07 -29.55
C THR A 185 6.29 -4.14 -29.57
N THR A 186 5.36 -4.36 -30.50
CA THR A 186 4.07 -3.65 -30.51
C THR A 186 3.06 -4.46 -29.73
N PHE A 187 2.56 -3.91 -28.63
CA PHE A 187 1.54 -4.55 -27.82
C PHE A 187 0.16 -3.99 -28.13
N ARG A 188 -0.78 -4.91 -28.35
CA ARG A 188 -2.22 -4.68 -28.50
C ARG A 188 -2.95 -5.09 -27.21
N PRO A 189 -4.17 -4.60 -26.94
CA PRO A 189 -4.91 -4.88 -25.69
C PRO A 189 -5.07 -6.36 -25.31
N ASP A 190 -5.07 -7.25 -26.30
CA ASP A 190 -5.16 -8.70 -26.12
C ASP A 190 -3.82 -9.32 -25.68
N ASN A 191 -2.69 -8.66 -25.90
CA ASN A 191 -1.37 -9.17 -25.56
C ASN A 191 -1.08 -9.03 -24.06
N MET A 192 -0.39 -10.02 -23.47
CA MET A 192 0.00 -9.97 -22.06
C MET A 192 0.87 -8.76 -21.73
N GLY A 193 1.81 -8.41 -22.62
CA GLY A 193 2.66 -7.24 -22.44
C GLY A 193 1.89 -5.92 -22.39
N TRP A 194 0.68 -5.83 -22.94
CA TRP A 194 -0.15 -4.63 -22.79
C TRP A 194 -0.65 -4.44 -21.35
N ARG A 195 -0.69 -5.50 -20.53
CA ARG A 195 -1.21 -5.47 -19.15
C ARG A 195 -0.16 -5.00 -18.13
N GLU A 196 1.01 -4.60 -18.61
CA GLU A 196 2.09 -4.02 -17.82
C GLU A 196 2.16 -2.51 -18.04
N ALA A 197 2.68 -1.79 -17.05
CA ALA A 197 2.92 -0.36 -17.16
C ALA A 197 4.21 -0.07 -17.95
N TYR A 198 4.21 0.92 -18.84
CA TYR A 198 5.41 1.39 -19.55
C TYR A 198 5.55 2.89 -19.42
N GLU A 199 6.72 3.37 -19.00
CA GLU A 199 6.95 4.81 -18.87
C GLU A 199 6.95 5.49 -20.25
N ARG A 200 7.73 4.92 -21.18
CA ARG A 200 7.94 5.49 -22.52
C ARG A 200 7.93 4.44 -23.61
N ASP A 201 7.51 4.87 -24.79
CA ASP A 201 7.57 4.10 -26.02
C ASP A 201 9.00 4.12 -26.61
N VAL A 202 9.21 3.39 -27.72
CA VAL A 202 10.52 3.35 -28.41
C VAL A 202 10.96 4.70 -28.98
N ASN A 203 10.05 5.68 -29.08
CA ASN A 203 10.32 7.03 -29.57
C ASN A 203 10.48 8.04 -28.42
N GLY A 204 10.42 7.59 -27.16
CA GLY A 204 10.53 8.43 -25.98
C GLY A 204 9.23 9.15 -25.56
N GLN A 205 8.10 8.89 -26.23
CA GLN A 205 6.80 9.43 -25.84
C GLN A 205 6.28 8.73 -24.58
N ILE A 206 5.61 9.48 -23.70
CA ILE A 206 5.03 8.91 -22.48
C ILE A 206 3.91 7.95 -22.88
N VAL A 207 3.94 6.72 -22.35
CA VAL A 207 2.88 5.73 -22.55
C VAL A 207 1.93 5.75 -21.37
N ASP A 208 2.46 5.51 -20.17
CA ASP A 208 1.68 5.47 -18.93
C ASP A 208 2.12 6.56 -17.94
N GLU A 209 1.15 7.24 -17.36
CA GLU A 209 1.30 8.01 -16.13
C GLU A 209 0.74 7.21 -14.96
N VAL A 210 1.54 7.02 -13.91
CA VAL A 210 1.08 6.24 -12.76
C VAL A 210 0.25 7.14 -11.84
N ILE A 211 -1.00 6.72 -11.64
CA ILE A 211 -1.96 7.39 -10.74
C ILE A 211 -1.67 7.00 -9.30
N ASP A 212 -1.52 5.70 -9.06
CA ASP A 212 -1.27 5.13 -7.75
C ASP A 212 -0.72 3.71 -7.86
N TRP A 213 -0.06 3.22 -6.82
CA TRP A 213 0.53 1.89 -6.80
C TRP A 213 0.64 1.33 -5.39
N THR A 214 0.75 0.01 -5.28
CA THR A 214 1.05 -0.66 -4.03
C THR A 214 1.68 -2.03 -4.27
N GLY A 215 2.59 -2.43 -3.39
CA GLY A 215 3.08 -3.81 -3.29
C GLY A 215 2.45 -4.51 -2.09
N PHE A 216 2.01 -5.75 -2.25
CA PHE A 216 1.49 -6.57 -1.14
C PHE A 216 1.48 -8.07 -1.46
N GLU A 217 0.96 -8.86 -0.51
CA GLU A 217 0.78 -10.31 -0.65
C GLU A 217 -0.32 -10.65 -1.67
N TYR A 218 0.05 -11.36 -2.72
CA TYR A 218 -0.84 -11.75 -3.80
C TYR A 218 -2.04 -12.57 -3.34
N ALA A 219 -1.88 -13.37 -2.28
CA ALA A 219 -2.96 -14.19 -1.73
C ALA A 219 -4.16 -13.36 -1.27
N LEU A 220 -3.97 -12.08 -0.94
CA LEU A 220 -5.05 -11.17 -0.55
C LEU A 220 -6.03 -10.90 -1.68
N LEU A 221 -5.58 -10.96 -2.95
CA LEU A 221 -6.45 -10.80 -4.13
C LEU A 221 -7.43 -11.96 -4.33
N ARG A 222 -7.36 -13.03 -3.52
CA ARG A 222 -8.35 -14.10 -3.53
C ARG A 222 -9.66 -13.71 -2.85
N GLN A 223 -9.66 -12.66 -2.03
CA GLN A 223 -10.85 -12.17 -1.37
C GLN A 223 -11.53 -11.13 -2.26
N ASP A 224 -12.79 -11.38 -2.63
CA ASP A 224 -13.58 -10.47 -3.48
C ASP A 224 -13.74 -9.09 -2.82
N LYS A 225 -13.82 -9.01 -1.49
CA LYS A 225 -13.80 -7.75 -0.73
C LYS A 225 -12.56 -6.92 -1.02
N ILE A 226 -11.39 -7.55 -1.05
CA ILE A 226 -10.11 -6.86 -1.30
C ILE A 226 -10.09 -6.34 -2.73
N VAL A 227 -10.57 -7.12 -3.69
CA VAL A 227 -10.68 -6.64 -5.08
C VAL A 227 -11.63 -5.46 -5.19
N ALA A 228 -12.83 -5.54 -4.62
CA ALA A 228 -13.77 -4.42 -4.64
C ALA A 228 -13.19 -3.17 -3.97
N THR A 229 -12.47 -3.34 -2.86
CA THR A 229 -11.79 -2.23 -2.16
C THR A 229 -10.68 -1.64 -3.02
N LEU A 230 -9.90 -2.47 -3.73
CA LEU A 230 -8.90 -2.01 -4.70
C LEU A 230 -9.53 -1.11 -5.77
N MET A 231 -10.69 -1.50 -6.31
CA MET A 231 -11.40 -0.69 -7.32
C MET A 231 -11.86 0.66 -6.77
N VAL A 232 -12.39 0.68 -5.53
CA VAL A 232 -12.79 1.92 -4.85
C VAL A 232 -11.58 2.84 -4.67
N LEU A 233 -10.49 2.33 -4.10
CA LEU A 233 -9.27 3.13 -3.86
C LEU A 233 -8.66 3.62 -5.18
N ALA A 234 -8.66 2.80 -6.23
CA ALA A 234 -8.23 3.21 -7.56
C ALA A 234 -9.09 4.35 -8.11
N ALA A 235 -10.41 4.28 -7.97
CA ALA A 235 -11.33 5.32 -8.43
C ALA A 235 -11.14 6.63 -7.65
N GLU A 236 -10.94 6.56 -6.33
CA GLU A 236 -10.64 7.72 -5.50
C GLU A 236 -9.28 8.36 -5.85
N SER A 237 -8.26 7.56 -6.14
CA SER A 237 -6.97 8.07 -6.61
C SER A 237 -7.09 8.78 -7.97
N VAL A 238 -7.97 8.30 -8.86
CA VAL A 238 -8.29 8.99 -10.11
C VAL A 238 -9.06 10.30 -9.86
N LYS A 239 -10.11 10.28 -9.03
CA LYS A 239 -10.94 11.45 -8.69
C LYS A 239 -10.13 12.57 -8.04
N SER A 240 -9.21 12.23 -7.15
CA SER A 240 -8.34 13.18 -6.46
C SER A 240 -7.21 13.73 -7.34
N GLY A 241 -7.02 13.19 -8.55
CA GLY A 241 -5.95 13.60 -9.44
C GLY A 241 -4.54 13.15 -8.98
N LYS A 242 -4.46 12.14 -8.11
CA LYS A 242 -3.19 11.61 -7.60
C LYS A 242 -2.25 11.21 -8.74
N ARG A 243 -0.95 11.40 -8.52
CA ARG A 243 0.14 10.93 -9.39
C ARG A 243 1.27 10.39 -8.53
N SER A 244 1.82 9.25 -8.94
CA SER A 244 2.87 8.54 -8.21
C SER A 244 4.06 8.23 -9.13
N PRO A 245 4.83 9.26 -9.53
CA PRO A 245 5.99 9.08 -10.41
C PRO A 245 7.11 8.23 -9.77
N ASP A 246 7.07 8.05 -8.45
CA ASP A 246 7.98 7.18 -7.70
C ASP A 246 7.80 5.68 -8.03
N TYR A 247 6.68 5.30 -8.66
CA TYR A 247 6.45 3.93 -9.13
C TYR A 247 7.60 3.38 -9.97
N TRP A 248 8.16 4.16 -10.90
CA TRP A 248 9.18 3.64 -11.80
C TRP A 248 10.46 3.23 -11.05
N GLN A 249 10.79 3.93 -9.97
CA GLN A 249 11.88 3.53 -9.09
C GLN A 249 11.49 2.28 -8.27
N ALA A 250 10.26 2.24 -7.75
CA ALA A 250 9.76 1.08 -7.02
C ALA A 250 9.74 -0.18 -7.90
N GLU A 251 9.30 -0.09 -9.15
CA GLU A 251 9.29 -1.21 -10.10
C GLU A 251 10.72 -1.72 -10.38
N ARG A 252 11.70 -0.83 -10.59
CA ARG A 252 13.10 -1.24 -10.78
C ARG A 252 13.64 -2.01 -9.57
N ARG A 253 13.39 -1.50 -8.35
CA ARG A 253 13.75 -2.16 -7.10
C ARG A 253 12.98 -3.49 -6.92
N TRP A 254 11.72 -3.53 -7.33
CA TRP A 254 10.89 -4.73 -7.30
C TRP A 254 11.49 -5.83 -8.16
N MET A 255 11.88 -5.49 -9.40
CA MET A 255 12.53 -6.40 -10.33
C MET A 255 13.92 -6.85 -9.85
N ALA A 256 14.62 -6.01 -9.07
CA ALA A 256 15.87 -6.38 -8.38
C ALA A 256 15.64 -7.29 -7.14
N GLY A 257 14.39 -7.60 -6.79
CA GLY A 257 14.05 -8.47 -5.67
C GLY A 257 13.92 -7.76 -4.33
N GLU A 258 13.81 -6.42 -4.27
CA GLU A 258 13.58 -5.69 -3.01
C GLU A 258 12.10 -5.69 -2.57
N THR A 259 11.35 -6.74 -2.91
CA THR A 259 9.89 -6.79 -2.76
C THR A 259 9.40 -6.55 -1.33
N ALA A 260 10.05 -7.16 -0.33
CA ALA A 260 9.60 -7.05 1.07
C ALA A 260 9.79 -5.63 1.61
N GLN A 261 10.89 -4.98 1.24
CA GLN A 261 11.17 -3.60 1.65
C GLN A 261 10.16 -2.63 1.04
N ILE A 262 9.82 -2.79 -0.24
CA ILE A 262 8.80 -1.98 -0.91
C ILE A 262 7.42 -2.14 -0.24
N ILE A 263 7.03 -3.37 0.11
CA ILE A 263 5.78 -3.64 0.83
C ILE A 263 5.78 -2.93 2.19
N GLN A 264 6.88 -3.05 2.96
CA GLN A 264 7.01 -2.39 4.26
C GLN A 264 6.96 -0.87 4.15
N GLU A 265 7.65 -0.28 3.19
CA GLU A 265 7.63 1.17 2.92
C GLU A 265 6.20 1.64 2.57
N SER A 266 5.48 0.91 1.71
CA SER A 266 4.08 1.18 1.37
C SER A 266 3.18 1.14 2.60
N MET A 267 3.33 0.12 3.45
CA MET A 267 2.52 -0.04 4.66
C MET A 267 2.85 1.00 5.74
N ALA A 268 4.12 1.38 5.90
CA ALA A 268 4.55 2.34 6.90
C ALA A 268 3.92 3.73 6.68
N LYS A 269 3.78 4.16 5.41
CA LYS A 269 3.08 5.41 5.04
C LYS A 269 1.64 5.42 5.56
N VAL A 270 0.93 4.31 5.35
CA VAL A 270 -0.46 4.16 5.82
C VAL A 270 -0.55 4.12 7.34
N ARG A 271 0.33 3.34 7.98
CA ARG A 271 0.37 3.24 9.44
C ARG A 271 0.50 4.61 10.10
N ALA A 272 1.39 5.46 9.56
CA ALA A 272 1.56 6.82 10.06
C ALA A 272 0.26 7.63 9.93
N ALA A 273 -0.42 7.57 8.78
CA ALA A 273 -1.66 8.30 8.53
C ALA A 273 -2.82 7.86 9.46
N ILE A 274 -3.00 6.55 9.67
CA ILE A 274 -4.08 6.03 10.52
C ILE A 274 -3.77 6.20 12.02
N ASN A 275 -2.51 6.19 12.43
CA ASN A 275 -2.14 6.43 13.84
C ASN A 275 -2.32 7.89 14.24
N VAL A 276 -2.07 8.84 13.34
CA VAL A 276 -2.33 10.28 13.59
C VAL A 276 -3.81 10.54 13.82
N THR A 277 -4.69 9.80 13.14
CA THR A 277 -6.16 9.93 13.29
C THR A 277 -6.74 9.07 14.41
N ALA A 278 -5.96 8.12 14.94
CA ALA A 278 -6.31 7.33 16.13
C ALA A 278 -6.12 8.10 17.44
N ALA A 279 -5.34 9.19 17.43
CA ALA A 279 -5.15 10.04 18.60
C ALA A 279 -6.41 10.89 18.81
N PRO A 280 -7.14 10.74 19.93
CA PRO A 280 -8.16 11.73 20.29
C PRO A 280 -7.46 13.08 20.49
N ALA A 281 -8.12 14.18 20.13
CA ALA A 281 -7.67 15.52 20.45
C ALA A 281 -7.41 15.60 21.97
N GLY A 282 -6.13 15.60 22.35
CA GLY A 282 -5.66 15.64 23.74
C GLY A 282 -5.12 14.30 24.27
N TYR A 283 -3.98 13.83 23.76
CA TYR A 283 -3.07 13.00 24.55
C TYR A 283 -1.62 13.36 24.21
N ASN A 284 -0.97 14.10 25.11
CA ASN A 284 0.45 14.42 25.05
C ASN A 284 1.29 13.15 25.24
N ASN A 285 2.35 13.03 24.45
CA ASN A 285 3.34 11.96 24.45
C ASN A 285 3.88 11.63 25.85
N TRP A 286 3.76 10.36 26.26
CA TRP A 286 4.39 9.80 27.47
C TRP A 286 5.43 8.70 27.18
N PHE A 287 5.77 8.47 25.91
CA PHE A 287 6.80 7.49 25.52
C PHE A 287 7.80 8.10 24.54
N ASP A 288 8.42 9.21 24.95
CA ASP A 288 9.80 9.48 24.57
C ASP A 288 10.66 9.27 25.83
N PRO A 289 11.70 8.41 25.81
CA PRO A 289 12.70 8.46 26.87
C PRO A 289 13.42 9.81 26.76
N VAL A 290 13.21 10.66 27.76
CA VAL A 290 13.89 11.95 27.91
C VAL A 290 15.41 11.71 27.79
N PRO A 291 16.12 12.38 26.87
CA PRO A 291 17.57 12.34 26.87
C PRO A 291 18.05 13.00 28.17
N ALA A 292 18.80 12.24 28.97
CA ALA A 292 19.39 12.72 30.21
C ALA A 292 20.24 13.98 29.93
N ALA A 293 19.77 15.12 30.43
CA ALA A 293 20.54 16.36 30.38
C ALA A 293 21.82 16.20 31.23
N PRO A 294 22.98 16.69 30.76
CA PRO A 294 24.23 16.55 31.49
C PRO A 294 24.22 17.43 32.76
N GLY A 295 24.81 16.87 33.82
CA GLY A 295 24.81 17.43 35.16
C GLY A 295 25.40 18.84 35.26
N GLY A 296 24.79 19.64 36.14
CA GLY A 296 25.28 20.93 36.59
C GLY A 296 24.97 21.10 38.08
N THR A 297 25.99 20.92 38.90
CA THR A 297 26.00 21.08 40.36
C THR A 297 25.73 22.52 40.80
N SER A 298 24.90 22.65 41.85
CA SER A 298 25.05 23.54 43.02
C SER A 298 25.34 25.03 42.81
N ARG A 299 24.41 25.90 43.24
CA ARG A 299 24.63 26.76 44.42
C ARG A 299 23.39 27.52 44.87
N SER A 300 23.36 27.72 46.17
CA SER A 300 22.42 28.45 47.01
C SER A 300 22.46 29.97 46.84
N ARG A 301 21.38 30.62 47.34
CA ARG A 301 21.33 31.73 48.32
C ARG A 301 20.56 33.01 47.88
N THR A 302 19.61 33.41 48.75
CA THR A 302 19.16 34.79 49.13
C THR A 302 18.51 35.65 48.03
N SER A 303 17.53 36.54 48.23
CA SER A 303 16.77 37.07 49.37
C SER A 303 15.66 37.99 48.79
N ALA A 304 14.53 38.14 49.48
CA ALA A 304 13.47 39.12 49.18
C ALA A 304 13.94 40.58 49.48
N PRO A 305 13.19 41.67 49.12
CA PRO A 305 11.90 41.95 49.75
C PRO A 305 10.78 42.59 48.88
N ARG A 306 9.60 42.43 49.46
CA ARG A 306 8.25 42.92 49.21
C ARG A 306 8.15 44.46 49.29
N LYS A 307 7.45 45.11 48.35
CA LYS A 307 6.83 46.44 48.52
C LYS A 307 5.33 46.32 48.31
N SER A 308 4.58 46.50 49.39
CA SER A 308 3.12 46.59 49.41
C SER A 308 2.66 48.00 49.07
N ARG A 309 1.55 48.02 48.34
CA ARG A 309 0.81 49.14 47.78
C ARG A 309 -0.03 49.83 48.86
N ARG A 310 -0.15 51.15 48.75
CA ARG A 310 -0.98 52.06 49.55
C ARG A 310 -2.48 51.81 49.33
N GLU A 311 -3.20 51.82 50.46
CA GLU A 311 -4.44 52.53 50.80
C GLU A 311 -5.59 52.61 49.78
N THR A 312 -6.74 52.10 50.22
CA THR A 312 -8.08 52.66 49.97
C THR A 312 -8.85 52.66 51.29
N ALA A 313 -9.41 53.84 51.60
CA ALA A 313 -10.29 54.24 52.72
C ALA A 313 -9.63 54.48 54.09
#